data_AF-A0A835XNC0-F1
#
_entry.id   AF-A0A835XNC0-F1
#
_cell.length_a   1.000
_cell.length_b   1.000
_cell.length_c   1.000
_cell.angle_alpha   90.00
_cell.angle_beta   90.00
_cell.angle_gamma   90.00
#
_symmetry.space_group_name_H-M   'P 1'
#
loop_
_entity.id
_entity.type
_entity.pdbx_description
1 polymer ?
#
loop_
_entity_poly.entity_id
_entity_poly.type
_entity_poly.pdbx_seq_one_letter_code
_entity_poly.pdbx_strand_id
1 'polypeptide(L)'
;MRRVHDFLRKQPPNDDEGAETCTYSAQGDLLCAREGFFARNDGPWDAGVTWSSVEAQGSALTVVPDIYRKENCLAFCKAMPACKSVVYDGAKKSCTLKSQITGAAAGATAGVTTWFKEWYPDMDDPGADMTSGTKSTFDECAALCTQTPQCMVAVYDPSTRTCRAKAAEGTRIPRLGMYTWVRQSSAKFTTPDLIGYYTGESFTNAFWKDISTPSSVNNATQIRGTPYADVVPGALRGRLAVIGKPGDSITFPTRILPETYTLFHNARYSGVNRGRIFTGATPNVNWCSGFWGNEDPNNKGGYTGCAYRQTTWITPLTNYHGSCWVLSVDQNQMYRSNRVTRTNKRGGTPDYAQLRIGSQGGELSDYQVACVLVYSRHLSDDEIVKIEDELVDEYGLPIGSRDLGTLGPGDFLISGDNNKDKIYSANRDYMLVMQGDANLVLYRVRDMAVMWATNWADTYSQNSTVNSGAGPYMLRVAGNDGHVILTNKDDKVLWKNNVFTEGSCYTLRVTDSGFMEVTDPLGNVKFRRPGAVG
;
A
#
# COMPACT_ATOMS: atom_id res chain seq x y z
N MET A 1 -50.71 58.23 -20.23
CA MET A 1 -50.28 57.85 -21.60
C MET A 1 -50.23 56.34 -21.68
N ARG A 2 -51.07 55.76 -22.57
CA ARG A 2 -51.10 54.42 -23.23
C ARG A 2 -50.48 53.20 -22.52
N ARG A 3 -51.04 51.98 -22.49
CA ARG A 3 -52.28 51.29 -22.92
C ARG A 3 -52.05 49.81 -22.45
N VAL A 4 -52.93 49.15 -21.68
CA VAL A 4 -53.95 48.15 -22.12
C VAL A 4 -53.60 46.67 -21.80
N HIS A 5 -54.46 46.09 -20.93
CA HIS A 5 -55.11 44.75 -20.93
C HIS A 5 -54.37 43.41 -20.66
N ASP A 6 -54.81 42.78 -19.56
CA ASP A 6 -55.62 41.54 -19.46
C ASP A 6 -55.20 40.17 -20.03
N PHE A 7 -55.46 39.18 -19.15
CA PHE A 7 -56.16 37.89 -19.36
C PHE A 7 -55.38 36.56 -19.28
N LEU A 8 -56.07 35.62 -18.63
CA LEU A 8 -55.71 34.28 -18.15
C LEU A 8 -55.57 33.20 -19.25
N ARG A 9 -54.72 32.17 -19.02
CA ARG A 9 -54.95 30.69 -19.11
C ARG A 9 -53.87 29.83 -19.84
N LYS A 10 -53.46 28.75 -19.14
CA LYS A 10 -53.14 27.34 -19.54
C LYS A 10 -51.90 27.02 -20.43
N GLN A 11 -50.88 26.36 -19.86
CA GLN A 11 -50.47 24.92 -19.98
C GLN A 11 -49.02 24.67 -19.42
N PRO A 12 -48.64 23.46 -18.94
CA PRO A 12 -47.28 23.11 -18.44
C PRO A 12 -46.47 22.35 -19.52
N PRO A 13 -45.25 21.79 -19.28
CA PRO A 13 -44.13 22.14 -18.38
C PRO A 13 -42.89 22.59 -19.21
N ASN A 14 -41.81 23.11 -18.59
CA ASN A 14 -40.45 23.00 -19.17
C ASN A 14 -39.39 23.27 -18.09
N ASP A 15 -38.39 22.41 -18.11
CA ASP A 15 -37.18 22.46 -17.32
C ASP A 15 -36.32 23.64 -17.82
N ASP A 16 -36.19 24.69 -17.02
CA ASP A 16 -35.16 25.71 -17.21
C ASP A 16 -34.56 26.04 -15.85
N GLU A 17 -33.32 25.58 -15.66
CA GLU A 17 -32.40 26.07 -14.62
C GLU A 17 -32.36 27.61 -14.73
N GLY A 18 -32.71 28.29 -13.64
CA GLY A 18 -32.70 29.75 -13.59
C GLY A 18 -31.32 30.29 -13.92
N ALA A 19 -31.20 31.03 -15.01
CA ALA A 19 -29.98 31.74 -15.36
C ALA A 19 -29.70 32.85 -14.33
N GLU A 20 -28.62 32.67 -13.58
CA GLU A 20 -28.07 33.69 -12.67
C GLU A 20 -27.54 34.87 -13.50
N THR A 21 -28.05 36.07 -13.25
CA THR A 21 -27.59 37.30 -13.93
C THR A 21 -26.62 38.07 -13.04
N CYS A 22 -25.36 38.15 -13.45
CA CYS A 22 -24.35 39.03 -12.83
C CYS A 22 -24.07 40.25 -13.71
N THR A 23 -23.84 41.41 -13.09
CA THR A 23 -23.54 42.67 -13.80
C THR A 23 -22.27 43.31 -13.25
N TYR A 24 -21.56 44.09 -14.08
CA TYR A 24 -20.32 44.73 -13.68
C TYR A 24 -20.53 46.17 -13.20
N SER A 25 -19.83 46.56 -12.14
CA SER A 25 -19.71 47.96 -11.71
C SER A 25 -18.79 48.74 -12.67
N ALA A 26 -18.86 50.08 -12.62
CA ALA A 26 -18.02 50.96 -13.42
C ALA A 26 -16.52 50.85 -13.07
N GLN A 27 -16.17 50.19 -11.96
CA GLN A 27 -14.81 49.91 -11.51
C GLN A 27 -14.33 48.49 -11.87
N GLY A 28 -15.18 47.67 -12.50
CA GLY A 28 -14.82 46.34 -12.98
C GLY A 28 -15.17 45.17 -12.05
N ASP A 29 -15.92 45.42 -10.97
CA ASP A 29 -16.32 44.38 -10.01
C ASP A 29 -17.60 43.66 -10.46
N LEU A 30 -17.64 42.34 -10.29
CA LEU A 30 -18.80 41.50 -10.61
C LEU A 30 -19.78 41.48 -9.42
N LEU A 31 -21.01 41.96 -9.63
CA LEU A 31 -22.08 41.97 -8.65
C LEU A 31 -23.13 40.90 -8.99
N CYS A 32 -23.29 39.92 -8.10
CA CYS A 32 -24.35 38.90 -8.15
C CYS A 32 -25.17 38.99 -6.85
N ALA A 33 -26.51 38.99 -6.92
CA ALA A 33 -27.39 38.96 -5.74
C ALA A 33 -27.77 37.50 -5.43
N ARG A 34 -27.72 36.90 -4.23
CA ARG A 34 -27.48 37.24 -2.79
C ARG A 34 -27.16 35.87 -2.13
N GLU A 35 -26.50 35.64 -0.98
CA GLU A 35 -26.10 36.44 0.17
C GLU A 35 -24.64 36.10 0.58
N GLY A 36 -23.81 37.12 0.78
CA GLY A 36 -22.73 37.05 1.76
C GLY A 36 -21.35 36.54 1.31
N PHE A 37 -20.74 37.08 0.26
CA PHE A 37 -19.27 37.09 0.17
C PHE A 37 -18.78 38.42 -0.42
N PHE A 38 -18.21 39.27 0.44
CA PHE A 38 -17.42 40.44 0.04
C PHE A 38 -15.96 40.00 -0.04
N ALA A 39 -15.34 40.09 -1.22
CA ALA A 39 -13.89 39.97 -1.33
C ALA A 39 -13.24 41.31 -0.90
N ARG A 40 -12.44 41.29 0.17
CA ARG A 40 -11.45 42.34 0.47
C ARG A 40 -10.04 41.78 0.24
N ASN A 41 -9.13 42.65 -0.15
CA ASN A 41 -7.89 42.35 -0.85
C ASN A 41 -6.67 42.01 0.04
N ASP A 42 -6.88 41.52 1.26
CA ASP A 42 -5.79 41.40 2.26
C ASP A 42 -5.73 39.97 2.85
N GLY A 43 -5.11 39.00 2.16
CA GLY A 43 -4.82 37.66 2.68
C GLY A 43 -4.65 36.56 1.61
N PRO A 44 -3.93 35.45 1.89
CA PRO A 44 -3.62 34.41 0.90
C PRO A 44 -4.87 33.58 0.59
N TRP A 45 -5.25 33.56 -0.68
CA TRP A 45 -6.57 33.17 -1.18
C TRP A 45 -6.89 31.67 -1.13
N ASP A 46 -8.12 31.40 -0.70
CA ASP A 46 -8.86 30.14 -0.75
C ASP A 46 -9.09 29.63 -2.19
N ALA A 47 -9.08 28.31 -2.40
CA ALA A 47 -9.37 27.69 -3.69
C ALA A 47 -10.50 26.65 -3.62
N GLY A 48 -11.57 26.91 -4.39
CA GLY A 48 -12.57 25.96 -4.84
C GLY A 48 -12.66 25.98 -6.37
N VAL A 49 -13.11 24.89 -7.00
CA VAL A 49 -13.29 24.81 -8.46
C VAL A 49 -14.61 25.48 -8.84
N THR A 50 -14.55 26.57 -9.61
CA THR A 50 -15.71 27.19 -10.23
C THR A 50 -15.86 26.67 -11.67
N TRP A 51 -17.01 26.06 -11.96
CA TRP A 51 -17.46 25.81 -13.34
C TRP A 51 -18.20 27.06 -13.80
N SER A 52 -17.74 27.69 -14.87
CA SER A 52 -18.43 28.85 -15.44
C SER A 52 -18.58 28.67 -16.95
N SER A 53 -19.58 29.34 -17.53
CA SER A 53 -19.84 29.42 -18.98
C SER A 53 -18.82 30.32 -19.71
N VAL A 54 -17.55 30.21 -19.31
CA VAL A 54 -16.43 31.00 -19.80
C VAL A 54 -15.34 30.08 -20.33
N GLU A 55 -14.76 30.34 -21.50
CA GLU A 55 -13.59 29.61 -21.99
C GLU A 55 -12.31 30.09 -21.29
N ALA A 56 -11.47 29.17 -20.78
CA ALA A 56 -10.12 29.51 -20.33
C ALA A 56 -9.21 29.78 -21.55
N GLN A 57 -8.60 30.96 -21.68
CA GLN A 57 -7.63 31.25 -22.73
C GLN A 57 -6.26 30.59 -22.46
N GLY A 58 -5.54 30.31 -23.56
CA GLY A 58 -4.23 29.65 -23.56
C GLY A 58 -4.07 28.66 -24.72
N SER A 59 -2.82 28.33 -25.07
CA SER A 59 -2.52 27.34 -26.10
C SER A 59 -3.07 25.96 -25.71
N ALA A 60 -3.82 25.35 -26.62
CA ALA A 60 -4.26 23.96 -26.47
C ALA A 60 -3.03 23.04 -26.50
N LEU A 61 -2.86 22.25 -25.45
CA LEU A 61 -1.88 21.17 -25.41
C LEU A 61 -2.34 20.00 -26.29
N THR A 62 -3.62 19.64 -26.15
CA THR A 62 -4.26 18.59 -26.94
C THR A 62 -5.79 18.66 -26.79
N VAL A 63 -6.51 17.97 -27.68
CA VAL A 63 -7.95 17.75 -27.60
C VAL A 63 -8.23 16.26 -27.50
N VAL A 64 -8.94 15.85 -26.46
CA VAL A 64 -9.35 14.47 -26.21
C VAL A 64 -10.81 14.31 -26.70
N PRO A 65 -11.07 13.51 -27.75
CA PRO A 65 -12.43 13.24 -28.22
C PRO A 65 -13.15 12.18 -27.35
N ASP A 66 -14.44 11.94 -27.62
CA ASP A 66 -15.28 10.89 -27.04
C ASP A 66 -15.46 10.95 -25.51
N ILE A 67 -15.48 12.17 -24.96
CA ILE A 67 -15.72 12.42 -23.55
C ILE A 67 -17.18 12.79 -23.29
N TYR A 68 -17.92 11.84 -22.73
CA TYR A 68 -19.36 11.96 -22.50
C TYR A 68 -19.75 12.69 -21.21
N ARG A 69 -18.79 12.92 -20.30
CA ARG A 69 -18.98 13.57 -19.00
C ARG A 69 -17.86 14.56 -18.71
N LYS A 70 -18.19 15.78 -18.29
CA LYS A 70 -17.22 16.87 -18.05
C LYS A 70 -16.18 16.53 -16.98
N GLU A 71 -16.56 15.70 -16.00
CA GLU A 71 -15.70 15.24 -14.91
C GLU A 71 -14.53 14.39 -15.42
N ASN A 72 -14.70 13.73 -16.57
CA ASN A 72 -13.65 12.91 -17.18
C ASN A 72 -12.56 13.76 -17.83
N CYS A 73 -12.84 15.01 -18.26
CA CYS A 73 -11.78 15.91 -18.76
C CYS A 73 -10.67 16.12 -17.74
N LEU A 74 -11.06 16.20 -16.47
CA LEU A 74 -10.14 16.48 -15.38
C LEU A 74 -9.13 15.34 -15.18
N ALA A 75 -9.56 14.08 -15.39
CA ALA A 75 -8.69 12.92 -15.31
C ALA A 75 -7.58 12.95 -16.38
N PHE A 76 -7.90 13.38 -17.60
CA PHE A 76 -6.90 13.53 -18.68
C PHE A 76 -5.93 14.67 -18.40
N CYS A 77 -6.38 15.78 -17.82
CA CYS A 77 -5.48 16.86 -17.40
C CYS A 77 -4.56 16.43 -16.25
N LYS A 78 -5.06 15.65 -15.27
CA LYS A 78 -4.26 15.07 -14.19
C LYS A 78 -3.12 14.18 -14.69
N ALA A 79 -3.40 13.40 -15.75
CA ALA A 79 -2.42 12.51 -16.36
C ALA A 79 -1.36 13.24 -17.20
N MET A 80 -1.50 14.56 -17.43
CA MET A 80 -0.61 15.35 -18.27
C MET A 80 0.08 16.45 -17.45
N PRO A 81 1.38 16.31 -17.10
CA PRO A 81 2.09 17.27 -16.23
C PRO A 81 2.09 18.73 -16.71
N ALA A 82 1.99 18.95 -18.02
CA ALA A 82 1.92 20.26 -18.64
C ALA A 82 0.52 20.91 -18.57
N CYS A 83 -0.53 20.14 -18.29
CA CYS A 83 -1.91 20.62 -18.26
C CYS A 83 -2.20 21.40 -16.98
N LYS A 84 -2.81 22.58 -17.16
CA LYS A 84 -3.15 23.54 -16.08
C LYS A 84 -4.64 23.90 -16.04
N SER A 85 -5.38 23.66 -17.11
CA SER A 85 -6.83 23.90 -17.19
C SER A 85 -7.48 23.03 -18.27
N VAL A 86 -8.82 22.89 -18.21
CA VAL A 86 -9.60 22.12 -19.18
C VAL A 86 -10.82 22.87 -19.68
N VAL A 87 -11.18 22.65 -20.94
CA VAL A 87 -12.43 23.12 -21.55
C VAL A 87 -13.21 21.91 -22.02
N TYR A 88 -14.47 21.78 -21.60
CA TYR A 88 -15.35 20.71 -22.03
C TYR A 88 -16.37 21.21 -23.05
N ASP A 89 -16.35 20.64 -24.25
CA ASP A 89 -17.38 20.87 -25.26
C ASP A 89 -18.44 19.77 -25.16
N GLY A 90 -19.56 20.09 -24.50
CA GLY A 90 -20.67 19.16 -24.30
C GLY A 90 -21.43 18.80 -25.58
N ALA A 91 -21.30 19.58 -26.65
CA ALA A 91 -21.92 19.32 -27.95
C ALA A 91 -21.05 18.37 -28.77
N LYS A 92 -19.73 18.57 -28.76
CA LYS A 92 -18.76 17.71 -29.47
C LYS A 92 -18.28 16.51 -28.65
N LYS A 93 -18.68 16.43 -27.38
CA LYS A 93 -18.21 15.42 -26.42
C LYS A 93 -16.68 15.35 -26.39
N SER A 94 -16.02 16.49 -26.21
CA SER A 94 -14.56 16.56 -26.24
C SER A 94 -13.98 17.46 -25.16
N CYS A 95 -12.72 17.21 -24.78
CA CYS A 95 -11.98 17.95 -23.77
C CYS A 95 -10.74 18.58 -24.36
N THR A 96 -10.63 19.90 -24.31
CA THR A 96 -9.39 20.61 -24.65
C THR A 96 -8.56 20.81 -23.38
N LEU A 97 -7.34 20.25 -23.37
CA LEU A 97 -6.37 20.43 -22.30
C LEU A 97 -5.50 21.65 -22.61
N LYS A 98 -5.28 22.55 -21.64
CA LYS A 98 -4.55 23.80 -21.87
C LYS A 98 -3.39 23.97 -20.89
N SER A 99 -2.33 24.66 -21.32
CA SER A 99 -1.09 24.85 -20.56
C SER A 99 -1.08 26.08 -19.65
N GLN A 100 -2.12 26.92 -19.70
CA GLN A 100 -2.19 28.20 -18.99
C GLN A 100 -3.57 28.43 -18.37
N ILE A 101 -3.65 29.44 -17.49
CA ILE A 101 -4.86 29.92 -16.82
C ILE A 101 -4.97 31.42 -17.15
N THR A 102 -5.64 31.81 -18.24
CA THR A 102 -5.94 33.22 -18.53
C THR A 102 -7.39 33.42 -19.01
N GLY A 103 -7.94 34.63 -18.81
CA GLY A 103 -9.37 34.95 -18.75
C GLY A 103 -10.22 34.86 -20.04
N ALA A 104 -11.44 35.41 -19.93
CA ALA A 104 -12.68 35.03 -20.60
C ALA A 104 -12.87 35.43 -22.09
N ALA A 105 -13.39 34.49 -22.91
CA ALA A 105 -14.21 34.76 -24.09
C ALA A 105 -15.59 34.08 -23.95
N ALA A 106 -16.63 34.69 -24.53
CA ALA A 106 -18.03 34.26 -24.36
C ALA A 106 -18.38 33.03 -25.23
N GLY A 107 -19.05 32.03 -24.64
CA GLY A 107 -19.77 30.98 -25.40
C GLY A 107 -19.39 29.51 -25.17
N ALA A 108 -18.52 29.17 -24.22
CA ALA A 108 -18.14 27.78 -23.90
C ALA A 108 -18.07 27.55 -22.38
N THR A 109 -18.30 26.32 -21.89
CA THR A 109 -18.16 25.98 -20.46
C THR A 109 -16.73 25.54 -20.14
N ALA A 110 -16.01 26.24 -19.25
CA ALA A 110 -14.70 25.80 -18.78
C ALA A 110 -14.68 25.53 -17.26
N GLY A 111 -13.78 24.63 -16.88
CA GLY A 111 -13.40 24.37 -15.50
C GLY A 111 -11.98 24.84 -15.26
N VAL A 112 -11.79 25.74 -14.30
CA VAL A 112 -10.47 26.18 -13.87
C VAL A 112 -10.01 25.30 -12.72
N THR A 113 -8.83 24.67 -12.85
CA THR A 113 -8.21 23.89 -11.78
C THR A 113 -7.15 24.72 -11.10
N THR A 114 -7.46 25.29 -9.94
CA THR A 114 -6.45 25.75 -8.98
C THR A 114 -6.17 24.61 -8.00
N TRP A 115 -5.00 23.99 -8.12
CA TRP A 115 -4.58 22.84 -7.32
C TRP A 115 -4.12 23.31 -5.92
N PHE A 116 -4.86 22.95 -4.87
CA PHE A 116 -4.20 22.47 -3.65
C PHE A 116 -4.08 20.97 -3.82
N LYS A 117 -2.86 20.48 -3.96
CA LYS A 117 -2.56 19.25 -4.70
C LYS A 117 -3.04 17.94 -4.05
N GLU A 118 -3.58 17.96 -2.83
CA GLU A 118 -3.80 16.73 -2.06
C GLU A 118 -5.03 16.71 -1.13
N TRP A 119 -5.81 17.80 -1.04
CA TRP A 119 -6.94 17.91 -0.10
C TRP A 119 -8.30 18.03 -0.82
N TYR A 120 -9.28 17.24 -0.38
CA TYR A 120 -10.70 17.31 -0.74
C TYR A 120 -11.41 18.31 0.19
N PRO A 121 -11.81 19.50 -0.29
CA PRO A 121 -12.51 20.49 0.51
C PRO A 121 -13.96 20.09 0.77
N ASP A 122 -14.51 20.55 1.89
CA ASP A 122 -15.88 20.31 2.37
C ASP A 122 -16.26 18.83 2.48
N MET A 123 -15.27 17.98 2.77
CA MET A 123 -15.45 16.55 2.93
C MET A 123 -14.91 16.10 4.28
N ASP A 124 -15.71 15.31 4.99
CA ASP A 124 -15.31 14.53 6.16
C ASP A 124 -15.19 13.06 5.75
N ASP A 125 -14.27 12.34 6.38
CA ASP A 125 -14.12 10.90 6.23
C ASP A 125 -14.47 10.23 7.56
N PRO A 126 -15.75 9.87 7.78
CA PRO A 126 -16.20 9.35 9.07
C PRO A 126 -15.59 7.97 9.33
N GLY A 127 -15.00 7.80 10.52
CA GLY A 127 -14.30 6.57 10.88
C GLY A 127 -13.50 6.73 12.17
N ALA A 128 -12.94 5.62 12.65
CA ALA A 128 -12.09 5.63 13.84
C ALA A 128 -10.77 6.37 13.57
N ASP A 129 -10.44 7.32 14.44
CA ASP A 129 -9.19 8.05 14.38
C ASP A 129 -8.09 7.22 15.06
N MET A 130 -6.94 7.09 14.39
CA MET A 130 -5.75 6.45 14.97
C MET A 130 -5.09 7.38 15.99
N THR A 131 -5.02 8.65 15.62
CA THR A 131 -4.47 9.72 16.44
C THR A 131 -5.13 11.03 16.02
N SER A 132 -5.18 11.97 16.96
CA SER A 132 -5.68 13.31 16.71
C SER A 132 -4.81 14.33 17.45
N GLY A 133 -4.80 15.56 16.96
CA GLY A 133 -4.06 16.64 17.60
C GLY A 133 -4.34 17.99 16.97
N THR A 134 -3.99 19.05 17.69
CA THR A 134 -4.10 20.42 17.16
C THR A 134 -2.93 20.69 16.21
N LYS A 135 -3.23 21.00 14.94
CA LYS A 135 -2.25 21.40 13.92
C LYS A 135 -2.62 22.76 13.37
N SER A 136 -1.63 23.61 13.11
CA SER A 136 -1.87 24.99 12.70
C SER A 136 -2.09 25.14 11.20
N THR A 137 -1.65 24.15 10.41
CA THR A 137 -1.75 24.16 8.96
C THR A 137 -2.20 22.82 8.39
N PHE A 138 -2.69 22.85 7.15
CA PHE A 138 -2.99 21.65 6.37
C PHE A 138 -1.76 20.75 6.23
N ASP A 139 -0.59 21.32 5.92
CA ASP A 139 0.65 20.55 5.73
C ASP A 139 1.09 19.84 7.01
N GLU A 140 0.95 20.47 8.17
CA GLU A 140 1.22 19.84 9.47
C GLU A 140 0.24 18.70 9.76
N CYS A 141 -0.98 18.78 9.25
CA CYS A 141 -1.97 17.72 9.38
C CYS A 141 -1.71 16.55 8.43
N ALA A 142 -1.34 16.82 7.17
CA ALA A 142 -0.87 15.79 6.24
C ALA A 142 0.40 15.10 6.78
N ALA A 143 1.36 15.88 7.31
CA ALA A 143 2.58 15.36 7.91
C ALA A 143 2.31 14.46 9.13
N LEU A 144 1.30 14.77 9.96
CA LEU A 144 0.87 13.88 11.03
C LEU A 144 0.50 12.50 10.47
N CYS A 145 -0.27 12.46 9.37
CA CYS A 145 -0.64 11.19 8.75
C CYS A 145 0.56 10.50 8.09
N THR A 146 1.42 11.22 7.35
CA THR A 146 2.63 10.64 6.74
C THR A 146 3.60 10.06 7.79
N GLN A 147 3.68 10.66 8.98
CA GLN A 147 4.52 10.20 10.09
C GLN A 147 3.84 9.14 10.96
N THR A 148 2.52 8.92 10.82
CA THR A 148 1.78 7.90 11.56
C THR A 148 1.79 6.60 10.76
N PRO A 149 2.43 5.53 11.24
CA PRO A 149 2.43 4.24 10.54
C PRO A 149 1.00 3.79 10.24
N GLN A 150 0.78 3.27 9.02
CA GLN A 150 -0.54 2.82 8.54
C GLN A 150 -1.60 3.91 8.33
N CYS A 151 -1.29 5.20 8.53
CA CYS A 151 -2.24 6.26 8.22
C CYS A 151 -2.37 6.47 6.70
N MET A 152 -3.62 6.58 6.26
CA MET A 152 -4.02 6.76 4.86
C MET A 152 -4.77 8.07 4.62
N VAL A 153 -5.48 8.55 5.64
CA VAL A 153 -6.33 9.73 5.52
C VAL A 153 -6.08 10.66 6.67
N ALA A 154 -5.98 11.96 6.39
CA ALA A 154 -6.01 13.01 7.39
C ALA A 154 -7.27 13.86 7.19
N VAL A 155 -8.05 14.10 8.24
CA VAL A 155 -9.16 15.07 8.21
C VAL A 155 -8.78 16.27 9.06
N TYR A 156 -8.78 17.44 8.44
CA TYR A 156 -8.45 18.71 9.07
C TYR A 156 -9.69 19.59 9.20
N ASP A 157 -9.91 20.10 10.40
CA ASP A 157 -10.89 21.12 10.72
C ASP A 157 -10.16 22.44 11.00
N PRO A 158 -10.17 23.41 10.07
CA PRO A 158 -9.53 24.71 10.27
C PRO A 158 -10.15 25.54 11.38
N SER A 159 -11.44 25.34 11.68
CA SER A 159 -12.16 26.14 12.69
C SER A 159 -11.69 25.82 14.11
N THR A 160 -11.35 24.55 14.35
CA THR A 160 -10.85 24.06 15.64
C THR A 160 -9.35 23.74 15.61
N ARG A 161 -8.71 23.85 14.44
CA ARG A 161 -7.33 23.40 14.17
C ARG A 161 -7.12 21.92 14.49
N THR A 162 -8.19 21.12 14.42
CA THR A 162 -8.14 19.70 14.78
C THR A 162 -7.74 18.89 13.56
N CYS A 163 -6.67 18.12 13.70
CA CYS A 163 -6.24 17.12 12.72
C CYS A 163 -6.55 15.72 13.23
N ARG A 164 -7.13 14.87 12.37
CA ARG A 164 -7.49 13.48 12.67
C ARG A 164 -6.87 12.55 11.63
N ALA A 165 -5.95 11.70 12.05
CA ALA A 165 -5.29 10.71 11.20
C ALA A 165 -6.02 9.36 11.28
N LYS A 166 -6.23 8.69 10.15
CA LYS A 166 -7.06 7.49 10.01
C LYS A 166 -6.35 6.40 9.20
N ALA A 167 -6.61 5.14 9.55
CA ALA A 167 -5.91 3.97 8.99
C ALA A 167 -6.38 3.57 7.58
N ALA A 168 -7.57 4.01 7.18
CA ALA A 168 -8.20 3.63 5.93
C ALA A 168 -9.12 4.75 5.42
N GLU A 169 -9.33 4.78 4.10
CA GLU A 169 -10.39 5.58 3.48
C GLU A 169 -11.75 5.00 3.85
N GLY A 170 -12.65 5.86 4.33
CA GLY A 170 -14.05 5.54 4.56
C GLY A 170 -14.93 6.06 3.43
N THR A 171 -16.26 5.97 3.65
CA THR A 171 -17.21 6.62 2.74
C THR A 171 -17.26 8.10 3.06
N ARG A 172 -16.55 8.92 2.29
CA ARG A 172 -16.52 10.37 2.50
C ARG A 172 -17.92 10.95 2.41
N ILE A 173 -18.26 11.81 3.36
CA ILE A 173 -19.52 12.55 3.40
C ILE A 173 -19.26 14.05 3.22
N PRO A 174 -20.13 14.77 2.52
CA PRO A 174 -20.06 16.22 2.47
C PRO A 174 -20.21 16.81 3.88
N ARG A 175 -19.25 17.64 4.29
CA ARG A 175 -19.29 18.40 5.53
C ARG A 175 -18.54 19.72 5.36
N LEU A 176 -19.31 20.80 5.29
CA LEU A 176 -18.80 22.15 5.09
C LEU A 176 -17.73 22.50 6.12
N GLY A 177 -16.60 23.02 5.65
CA GLY A 177 -15.46 23.44 6.47
C GLY A 177 -14.52 22.32 6.89
N MET A 178 -14.79 21.05 6.54
CA MET A 178 -13.82 19.96 6.73
C MET A 178 -12.97 19.78 5.47
N TYR A 179 -11.71 19.39 5.66
CA TYR A 179 -10.82 19.06 4.56
C TYR A 179 -10.29 17.66 4.76
N THR A 180 -10.38 16.81 3.74
CA THR A 180 -9.88 15.44 3.78
C THR A 180 -8.66 15.31 2.89
N TRP A 181 -7.53 14.85 3.41
CA TRP A 181 -6.33 14.51 2.68
C TRP A 181 -6.22 13.01 2.56
N VAL A 182 -5.85 12.53 1.38
CA VAL A 182 -5.55 11.12 1.15
C VAL A 182 -4.09 11.02 0.80
N ARG A 183 -3.37 10.16 1.51
CA ARG A 183 -1.96 9.90 1.25
C ARG A 183 -1.81 9.40 -0.18
N GLN A 184 -1.24 10.23 -1.04
CA GLN A 184 -0.88 9.81 -2.39
C GLN A 184 0.36 8.92 -2.34
N SER A 185 0.38 7.92 -3.21
CA SER A 185 1.53 7.06 -3.43
C SER A 185 2.72 7.88 -3.91
N SER A 186 3.65 8.18 -3.00
CA SER A 186 4.84 8.96 -3.30
C SER A 186 6.01 8.10 -3.78
N ALA A 187 5.87 6.77 -3.83
CA ALA A 187 6.94 5.87 -4.25
C ALA A 187 7.20 6.00 -5.76
N LYS A 188 7.90 7.06 -6.16
CA LYS A 188 8.71 7.03 -7.37
C LYS A 188 9.97 6.27 -7.00
N PHE A 189 10.04 5.00 -7.41
CA PHE A 189 11.27 4.23 -7.33
C PHE A 189 12.29 4.87 -8.29
N THR A 190 13.06 5.84 -7.80
CA THR A 190 13.97 6.68 -8.62
C THR A 190 15.36 6.10 -8.79
N THR A 191 15.61 4.89 -8.30
CA THR A 191 16.90 4.21 -8.48
C THR A 191 17.15 3.96 -9.97
N PRO A 192 18.34 4.33 -10.49
CA PRO A 192 18.71 4.03 -11.88
C PRO A 192 18.54 2.55 -12.20
N ASP A 193 18.35 2.27 -13.49
CA ASP A 193 18.29 0.90 -14.05
C ASP A 193 17.01 0.11 -13.69
N LEU A 194 15.95 0.80 -13.25
CA LEU A 194 14.60 0.24 -13.19
C LEU A 194 14.10 -0.01 -14.63
N ILE A 195 13.95 -1.28 -14.99
CA ILE A 195 13.53 -1.73 -16.33
C ILE A 195 12.12 -2.30 -16.37
N GLY A 196 11.50 -2.52 -15.21
CA GLY A 196 10.12 -2.99 -15.11
C GLY A 196 9.46 -2.53 -13.82
N TYR A 197 8.27 -1.96 -13.92
CA TYR A 197 7.43 -1.58 -12.80
C TYR A 197 5.97 -1.85 -13.14
N TYR A 198 5.35 -2.73 -12.36
CA TYR A 198 4.00 -3.21 -12.58
C TYR A 198 3.23 -3.18 -11.26
N THR A 199 2.05 -2.59 -11.26
CA THR A 199 1.16 -2.55 -10.09
C THR A 199 -0.20 -3.15 -10.45
N GLY A 200 -1.05 -3.44 -9.45
CA GLY A 200 -2.43 -3.81 -9.72
C GLY A 200 -3.15 -2.76 -10.59
N GLU A 201 -2.88 -1.47 -10.39
CA GLU A 201 -3.48 -0.39 -11.18
C GLU A 201 -2.98 -0.34 -12.64
N SER A 202 -1.78 -0.83 -12.92
CA SER A 202 -1.25 -0.89 -14.29
C SER A 202 -1.74 -2.13 -15.06
N PHE A 203 -2.54 -2.99 -14.43
CA PHE A 203 -3.21 -4.11 -15.08
C PHE A 203 -4.62 -3.72 -15.52
N THR A 204 -4.83 -3.55 -16.82
CA THR A 204 -6.11 -3.12 -17.40
C THR A 204 -6.42 -3.94 -18.64
N ASN A 205 -7.69 -4.30 -18.86
CA ASN A 205 -8.14 -5.01 -20.07
C ASN A 205 -7.31 -6.27 -20.40
N ALA A 206 -7.01 -7.09 -19.38
CA ALA A 206 -6.17 -8.28 -19.51
C ALA A 206 -4.80 -7.98 -20.16
N PHE A 207 -4.18 -6.88 -19.74
CA PHE A 207 -2.87 -6.44 -20.18
C PHE A 207 -2.14 -5.78 -19.01
N TRP A 208 -0.92 -6.25 -18.71
CA TRP A 208 -0.10 -5.64 -17.66
C TRP A 208 0.91 -4.67 -18.27
N LYS A 209 0.64 -3.38 -18.09
CA LYS A 209 1.50 -2.31 -18.59
C LYS A 209 2.68 -2.08 -17.64
N ASP A 210 3.87 -1.95 -18.22
CA ASP A 210 5.05 -1.44 -17.52
C ASP A 210 4.97 0.08 -17.43
N ILE A 211 5.07 0.60 -16.21
CA ILE A 211 5.04 2.02 -15.89
C ILE A 211 6.38 2.56 -15.36
N SER A 212 7.46 1.79 -15.51
CA SER A 212 8.83 2.19 -15.10
C SER A 212 9.25 3.52 -15.76
N THR A 213 8.90 3.70 -17.03
CA THR A 213 9.02 4.95 -17.76
C THR A 213 7.85 5.13 -18.73
N PRO A 214 7.51 6.37 -19.14
CA PRO A 214 6.45 6.61 -20.13
C PRO A 214 6.69 5.92 -21.48
N SER A 215 7.95 5.60 -21.80
CA SER A 215 8.39 4.96 -23.05
C SER A 215 8.75 3.48 -22.88
N SER A 216 8.40 2.85 -21.75
CA SER A 216 8.77 1.46 -21.54
C SER A 216 8.11 0.53 -22.57
N VAL A 217 8.89 -0.46 -23.01
CA VAL A 217 8.47 -1.51 -23.94
C VAL A 217 8.35 -2.88 -23.26
N ASN A 218 8.57 -2.96 -21.94
CA ASN A 218 8.63 -4.22 -21.22
C ASN A 218 7.26 -4.74 -20.75
N ASN A 219 6.17 -4.37 -21.41
CA ASN A 219 4.83 -4.85 -21.05
C ASN A 219 4.71 -6.38 -21.09
N ALA A 220 3.76 -6.95 -20.34
CA ALA A 220 3.47 -8.38 -20.42
C ALA A 220 3.15 -8.80 -21.88
N THR A 221 3.74 -9.91 -22.32
CA THR A 221 3.68 -10.37 -23.72
C THR A 221 2.59 -11.41 -23.95
N GLN A 222 2.15 -12.11 -22.90
CA GLN A 222 1.07 -13.08 -22.99
C GLN A 222 0.31 -13.18 -21.68
N ILE A 223 -1.01 -13.06 -21.76
CA ILE A 223 -1.94 -13.38 -20.67
C ILE A 223 -2.71 -14.64 -21.09
N ARG A 224 -2.79 -15.63 -20.20
CA ARG A 224 -3.64 -16.81 -20.35
C ARG A 224 -4.65 -16.85 -19.21
N GLY A 225 -5.83 -17.39 -19.51
CA GLY A 225 -6.93 -17.43 -18.56
C GLY A 225 -7.58 -16.06 -18.41
N THR A 226 -8.10 -15.77 -17.22
CA THR A 226 -8.88 -14.56 -16.94
C THR A 226 -8.43 -13.85 -15.64
N PRO A 227 -7.13 -13.55 -15.46
CA PRO A 227 -6.71 -12.74 -14.32
C PRO A 227 -7.29 -11.32 -14.45
N TYR A 228 -7.58 -10.69 -13.30
CA TYR A 228 -8.15 -9.35 -13.22
C TYR A 228 -7.53 -8.58 -12.06
N ALA A 229 -7.65 -7.25 -12.06
CA ALA A 229 -7.20 -6.42 -10.94
C ALA A 229 -8.40 -5.92 -10.14
N ASP A 230 -8.33 -6.03 -8.82
CA ASP A 230 -9.36 -5.54 -7.90
C ASP A 230 -8.75 -5.19 -6.53
N VAL A 231 -9.50 -4.42 -5.73
CA VAL A 231 -9.15 -4.08 -4.36
C VAL A 231 -9.14 -5.36 -3.52
N VAL A 232 -8.13 -5.49 -2.64
CA VAL A 232 -8.12 -6.54 -1.62
C VAL A 232 -8.64 -5.95 -0.31
N PRO A 233 -9.85 -6.31 0.15
CA PRO A 233 -10.46 -5.68 1.33
C PRO A 233 -9.55 -5.76 2.57
N GLY A 234 -9.34 -4.62 3.23
CA GLY A 234 -8.53 -4.53 4.45
C GLY A 234 -7.03 -4.73 4.25
N ALA A 235 -6.53 -4.71 3.01
CA ALA A 235 -5.12 -4.87 2.68
C ALA A 235 -4.67 -3.82 1.66
N LEU A 236 -3.35 -3.76 1.45
CA LEU A 236 -2.71 -2.94 0.42
C LEU A 236 -3.08 -1.45 0.46
N ARG A 237 -3.58 -0.94 1.59
CA ARG A 237 -4.05 0.45 1.70
C ARG A 237 -5.13 0.80 0.65
N GLY A 238 -6.00 -0.15 0.32
CA GLY A 238 -7.07 0.04 -0.67
C GLY A 238 -6.62 -0.03 -2.13
N ARG A 239 -5.33 -0.31 -2.39
CA ARG A 239 -4.77 -0.48 -3.73
C ARG A 239 -5.20 -1.78 -4.38
N LEU A 240 -5.06 -1.83 -5.71
CA LEU A 240 -5.39 -3.00 -6.49
C LEU A 240 -4.30 -4.07 -6.40
N ALA A 241 -4.70 -5.33 -6.47
CA ALA A 241 -3.83 -6.46 -6.77
C ALA A 241 -4.32 -7.18 -8.02
N VAL A 242 -3.39 -7.72 -8.80
CA VAL A 242 -3.73 -8.68 -9.86
C VAL A 242 -4.05 -10.02 -9.21
N ILE A 243 -5.27 -10.50 -9.45
CA ILE A 243 -5.85 -11.73 -8.91
C ILE A 243 -5.89 -12.76 -10.02
N GLY A 244 -5.37 -13.96 -9.74
CA GLY A 244 -5.44 -15.09 -10.65
C GLY A 244 -5.77 -16.39 -9.93
N LYS A 245 -6.33 -17.33 -10.70
CA LYS A 245 -6.71 -18.69 -10.26
C LYS A 245 -5.84 -19.75 -10.96
N PRO A 246 -5.95 -21.03 -10.59
CA PRO A 246 -5.32 -22.12 -11.33
C PRO A 246 -5.56 -22.04 -12.84
N GLY A 247 -4.47 -22.07 -13.61
CA GLY A 247 -4.48 -21.96 -15.08
C GLY A 247 -4.32 -20.54 -15.62
N ASP A 248 -4.49 -19.50 -14.80
CA ASP A 248 -4.18 -18.13 -15.20
C ASP A 248 -2.66 -17.91 -15.20
N SER A 249 -2.15 -17.22 -16.22
CA SER A 249 -0.72 -16.90 -16.29
C SER A 249 -0.43 -15.59 -16.99
N ILE A 250 0.63 -14.92 -16.56
CA ILE A 250 1.11 -13.66 -17.13
C ILE A 250 2.59 -13.85 -17.46
N THR A 251 2.93 -13.83 -18.74
CA THR A 251 4.32 -13.97 -19.21
C THR A 251 4.86 -12.62 -19.65
N PHE A 252 6.07 -12.30 -19.22
CA PHE A 252 6.76 -11.05 -19.51
C PHE A 252 7.76 -11.22 -20.67
N PRO A 253 8.34 -10.14 -21.23
CA PRO A 253 9.36 -10.25 -22.27
C PRO A 253 10.57 -11.06 -21.82
N THR A 254 11.25 -11.73 -22.75
CA THR A 254 12.44 -12.55 -22.44
C THR A 254 13.59 -11.76 -21.81
N ARG A 255 13.64 -10.45 -22.02
CA ARG A 255 14.68 -9.55 -21.49
C ARG A 255 14.37 -8.99 -20.10
N ILE A 256 13.20 -9.27 -19.52
CA ILE A 256 12.79 -8.63 -18.27
C ILE A 256 13.68 -9.03 -17.10
N LEU A 257 14.13 -10.29 -17.05
CA LEU A 257 15.19 -10.74 -16.15
C LEU A 257 16.47 -10.97 -16.98
N PRO A 258 17.34 -9.96 -17.11
CA PRO A 258 18.62 -10.11 -17.77
C PRO A 258 19.58 -11.00 -16.94
N GLU A 259 20.80 -11.22 -17.44
CA GLU A 259 21.80 -12.06 -16.75
C GLU A 259 22.10 -11.61 -15.32
N THR A 260 21.96 -10.31 -15.04
CA THR A 260 22.00 -9.76 -13.68
C THR A 260 20.73 -8.97 -13.43
N TYR A 261 20.03 -9.25 -12.33
CA TYR A 261 18.80 -8.55 -11.99
C TYR A 261 18.59 -8.44 -10.49
N THR A 262 17.75 -7.48 -10.10
CA THR A 262 17.08 -7.49 -8.80
C THR A 262 15.58 -7.42 -9.06
N LEU A 263 14.87 -8.45 -8.62
CA LEU A 263 13.42 -8.58 -8.75
C LEU A 263 12.80 -8.36 -7.37
N PHE A 264 11.96 -7.34 -7.25
CA PHE A 264 11.05 -7.22 -6.12
C PHE A 264 9.68 -7.71 -6.54
N HIS A 265 9.01 -8.45 -5.67
CA HIS A 265 7.60 -8.73 -5.83
C HIS A 265 6.89 -8.72 -4.49
N ASN A 266 5.65 -8.25 -4.52
CA ASN A 266 4.73 -8.29 -3.38
C ASN A 266 3.52 -9.14 -3.77
N ALA A 267 3.43 -10.34 -3.19
CA ALA A 267 2.42 -11.31 -3.55
C ALA A 267 1.99 -12.19 -2.37
N ARG A 268 0.90 -12.94 -2.55
CA ARG A 268 0.48 -13.98 -1.60
C ARG A 268 -0.33 -15.08 -2.30
N TYR A 269 -0.43 -16.22 -1.63
CA TYR A 269 -1.49 -17.19 -1.93
C TYR A 269 -2.84 -16.63 -1.49
N SER A 270 -3.86 -16.75 -2.34
CA SER A 270 -5.23 -16.27 -2.06
C SER A 270 -6.25 -17.39 -1.91
N GLY A 271 -5.84 -18.65 -2.06
CA GLY A 271 -6.72 -19.81 -2.00
C GLY A 271 -6.04 -21.11 -1.57
N VAL A 272 -6.66 -22.21 -1.96
CA VAL A 272 -6.26 -23.57 -1.54
C VAL A 272 -5.19 -24.17 -2.46
N ASN A 273 -5.10 -23.68 -3.70
CA ASN A 273 -4.06 -24.10 -4.64
C ASN A 273 -2.82 -23.25 -4.36
N ARG A 274 -1.73 -23.90 -3.93
CA ARG A 274 -0.53 -23.23 -3.43
C ARG A 274 0.75 -23.71 -4.11
N GLY A 275 0.72 -23.74 -5.44
CA GLY A 275 1.87 -24.05 -6.28
C GLY A 275 2.81 -22.87 -6.47
N ARG A 276 3.35 -22.66 -7.68
CA ARG A 276 4.23 -21.50 -7.93
C ARG A 276 3.44 -20.25 -8.27
N ILE A 277 3.91 -19.10 -7.79
CA ILE A 277 3.44 -17.79 -8.25
C ILE A 277 4.44 -17.23 -9.25
N PHE A 278 5.69 -16.98 -8.86
CA PHE A 278 6.73 -16.49 -9.78
C PHE A 278 7.59 -17.65 -10.28
N THR A 279 7.63 -17.82 -11.60
CA THR A 279 8.27 -18.94 -12.28
C THR A 279 8.94 -18.52 -13.59
N GLY A 280 9.74 -19.41 -14.18
CA GLY A 280 10.29 -19.28 -15.52
C GLY A 280 9.36 -19.83 -16.60
N ALA A 281 9.18 -19.07 -17.68
CA ALA A 281 8.50 -19.49 -18.90
C ALA A 281 9.42 -20.18 -19.93
N THR A 282 10.75 -20.06 -19.76
CA THR A 282 11.74 -20.60 -20.69
C THR A 282 11.69 -22.14 -20.68
N PRO A 283 11.60 -22.81 -21.84
CA PRO A 283 11.68 -24.27 -21.90
C PRO A 283 12.94 -24.81 -21.23
N ASN A 284 12.82 -25.90 -20.48
CA ASN A 284 13.90 -26.55 -19.72
C ASN A 284 14.56 -25.70 -18.64
N VAL A 285 14.00 -24.53 -18.30
CA VAL A 285 14.43 -23.74 -17.15
C VAL A 285 13.51 -23.99 -15.98
N ASN A 286 14.06 -24.50 -14.89
CA ASN A 286 13.34 -24.68 -13.64
C ASN A 286 13.75 -23.57 -12.66
N TRP A 287 12.90 -22.57 -12.53
CA TRP A 287 13.16 -21.40 -11.70
C TRP A 287 11.88 -21.04 -10.93
N CYS A 288 12.01 -20.69 -9.65
CA CYS A 288 10.92 -20.07 -8.90
C CYS A 288 11.44 -19.07 -7.88
N SER A 289 10.61 -18.07 -7.58
CA SER A 289 10.89 -17.05 -6.57
C SER A 289 9.74 -16.92 -5.59
N GLY A 290 10.07 -17.04 -4.31
CA GLY A 290 9.22 -16.85 -3.14
C GLY A 290 8.13 -17.88 -2.87
N PHE A 291 7.60 -18.56 -3.89
CA PHE A 291 6.40 -19.38 -3.77
C PHE A 291 6.58 -20.73 -4.44
N TRP A 292 6.37 -21.80 -3.69
CA TRP A 292 6.42 -23.17 -4.22
C TRP A 292 5.50 -24.12 -3.46
N GLY A 293 4.95 -25.08 -4.19
CA GLY A 293 4.25 -26.23 -3.65
C GLY A 293 4.02 -27.25 -4.73
N ASN A 294 3.99 -28.52 -4.36
CA ASN A 294 3.55 -29.57 -5.27
C ASN A 294 2.02 -29.74 -5.19
N GLU A 295 1.46 -30.42 -6.19
CA GLU A 295 0.06 -30.86 -6.22
C GLU A 295 -0.22 -32.09 -5.31
N ASP A 296 0.70 -32.50 -4.42
CA ASP A 296 0.50 -33.71 -3.62
C ASP A 296 -0.63 -33.53 -2.61
N PRO A 297 -1.74 -34.30 -2.72
CA PRO A 297 -2.89 -34.17 -1.83
C PRO A 297 -2.58 -34.53 -0.37
N ASN A 298 -1.48 -35.26 -0.10
CA ASN A 298 -1.07 -35.68 1.25
C ASN A 298 -0.02 -34.75 1.88
N ASN A 299 0.64 -33.91 1.08
CA ASN A 299 1.67 -32.99 1.53
C ASN A 299 1.38 -31.63 0.91
N LYS A 300 0.34 -30.96 1.42
CA LYS A 300 -0.13 -29.68 0.88
C LYS A 300 1.03 -28.68 0.84
N GLY A 301 1.57 -28.48 -0.36
CA GLY A 301 2.50 -27.43 -0.68
C GLY A 301 1.96 -26.04 -0.34
N GLY A 302 2.76 -25.03 -0.63
CA GLY A 302 2.50 -23.64 -0.22
C GLY A 302 3.58 -23.09 0.68
N TYR A 303 4.82 -23.46 0.41
CA TYR A 303 5.99 -22.84 0.96
C TYR A 303 6.06 -21.39 0.46
N THR A 304 6.31 -20.50 1.40
CA THR A 304 6.50 -19.08 1.15
C THR A 304 7.85 -18.66 1.72
N GLY A 305 8.58 -17.82 0.98
CA GLY A 305 9.95 -17.44 1.31
C GLY A 305 11.01 -18.42 0.78
N CYS A 306 10.71 -19.15 -0.29
CA CYS A 306 11.62 -20.11 -0.90
C CYS A 306 11.99 -19.78 -2.35
N ALA A 307 13.22 -20.10 -2.78
CA ALA A 307 13.68 -19.88 -4.15
C ALA A 307 14.51 -21.05 -4.70
N TYR A 308 14.34 -21.32 -5.99
CA TYR A 308 15.00 -22.43 -6.71
C TYR A 308 15.67 -21.94 -7.99
N ARG A 309 16.88 -22.44 -8.25
CA ARG A 309 17.70 -22.14 -9.43
C ARG A 309 18.15 -23.43 -10.08
N GLN A 310 17.49 -23.81 -11.18
CA GLN A 310 17.73 -24.93 -12.11
C GLN A 310 17.98 -26.31 -11.50
N THR A 311 18.96 -26.42 -10.62
CA THR A 311 19.48 -27.63 -9.99
C THR A 311 19.29 -27.63 -8.47
N THR A 312 19.19 -26.47 -7.82
CA THR A 312 19.17 -26.40 -6.35
C THR A 312 18.22 -25.36 -5.79
N TRP A 313 17.63 -25.69 -4.64
CA TRP A 313 17.07 -24.71 -3.71
C TRP A 313 18.20 -23.86 -3.15
N ILE A 314 18.04 -22.54 -3.20
CA ILE A 314 19.01 -21.60 -2.59
C ILE A 314 18.58 -21.16 -1.19
N THR A 315 17.38 -21.56 -0.77
CA THR A 315 16.76 -21.33 0.54
C THR A 315 16.38 -22.66 1.20
N PRO A 316 16.10 -22.68 2.51
CA PRO A 316 15.32 -23.74 3.14
C PRO A 316 13.93 -23.89 2.50
N LEU A 317 13.37 -25.09 2.56
CA LEU A 317 11.97 -25.36 2.25
C LEU A 317 11.13 -25.21 3.52
N THR A 318 10.81 -23.97 3.84
CA THR A 318 10.04 -23.61 5.03
C THR A 318 8.92 -22.67 4.63
N ASN A 319 7.72 -22.89 5.18
CA ASN A 319 6.61 -21.97 5.00
C ASN A 319 6.71 -20.83 6.01
N TYR A 320 7.41 -19.75 5.66
CA TYR A 320 7.68 -18.65 6.58
C TYR A 320 6.47 -17.72 6.79
N HIS A 321 5.64 -17.54 5.75
CA HIS A 321 4.65 -16.48 5.68
C HIS A 321 3.22 -16.98 5.50
N GLY A 322 3.01 -18.27 5.28
CA GLY A 322 1.67 -18.82 5.18
C GLY A 322 0.89 -18.25 4.00
N SER A 323 -0.23 -17.59 4.28
CA SER A 323 -1.07 -16.92 3.27
C SER A 323 -0.91 -15.39 3.27
N CYS A 324 0.17 -14.90 3.90
CA CYS A 324 0.44 -13.48 4.02
C CYS A 324 1.12 -12.89 2.81
N TRP A 325 0.99 -11.56 2.69
CA TRP A 325 1.78 -10.78 1.77
C TRP A 325 3.26 -10.99 2.07
N VAL A 326 3.98 -11.39 1.02
CA VAL A 326 5.42 -11.60 1.04
C VAL A 326 6.03 -10.52 0.18
N LEU A 327 6.83 -9.66 0.80
CA LEU A 327 7.74 -8.79 0.08
C LEU A 327 9.02 -9.58 -0.18
N SER A 328 9.21 -9.99 -1.42
CA SER A 328 10.36 -10.77 -1.85
C SER A 328 11.35 -9.90 -2.59
N VAL A 329 12.63 -10.17 -2.38
CA VAL A 329 13.74 -9.64 -3.18
C VAL A 329 14.55 -10.81 -3.69
N ASP A 330 14.74 -10.89 -5.00
CA ASP A 330 15.38 -12.00 -5.67
C ASP A 330 16.49 -11.48 -6.59
N GLN A 331 17.67 -12.07 -6.45
CA GLN A 331 18.82 -11.88 -7.33
C GLN A 331 19.43 -13.23 -7.69
N ASN A 332 20.31 -13.27 -8.68
CA ASN A 332 20.96 -14.50 -9.18
C ASN A 332 21.58 -15.41 -8.10
N GLN A 333 21.96 -14.89 -6.94
CA GLN A 333 22.59 -15.68 -5.86
C GLN A 333 22.02 -15.34 -4.48
N MET A 334 20.90 -14.61 -4.42
CA MET A 334 20.31 -14.15 -3.18
C MET A 334 18.79 -14.15 -3.27
N TYR A 335 18.15 -14.47 -2.15
CA TYR A 335 16.72 -14.34 -1.94
C TYR A 335 16.46 -13.85 -0.51
N ARG A 336 15.63 -12.81 -0.40
CA ARG A 336 15.11 -12.24 0.84
C ARG A 336 13.59 -12.29 0.82
N SER A 337 13.00 -12.43 2.00
CA SER A 337 11.58 -12.24 2.19
C SER A 337 11.30 -11.52 3.50
N ASN A 338 10.43 -10.51 3.44
CA ASN A 338 10.06 -9.66 4.56
C ASN A 338 11.30 -9.11 5.28
N ARG A 339 12.24 -8.52 4.52
CA ARG A 339 13.50 -7.90 5.02
C ARG A 339 14.53 -8.88 5.63
N VAL A 340 14.31 -10.18 5.51
CA VAL A 340 15.21 -11.22 6.03
C VAL A 340 15.82 -12.02 4.89
N THR A 341 17.15 -12.13 4.88
CA THR A 341 17.88 -13.01 3.97
C THR A 341 17.56 -14.47 4.29
N ARG A 342 17.06 -15.20 3.30
CA ARG A 342 16.74 -16.64 3.42
C ARG A 342 17.74 -17.54 2.70
N THR A 343 18.65 -16.95 1.93
CA THR A 343 19.69 -17.69 1.20
C THR A 343 20.61 -18.45 2.15
N ASN A 344 20.76 -19.75 1.91
CA ASN A 344 21.70 -20.61 2.63
C ASN A 344 22.59 -21.45 1.69
N LYS A 345 22.39 -21.34 0.38
CA LYS A 345 23.17 -22.06 -0.64
C LYS A 345 23.37 -21.18 -1.87
N ARG A 346 24.44 -21.47 -2.61
CA ARG A 346 24.73 -20.86 -3.91
C ARG A 346 23.84 -21.47 -4.99
N GLY A 347 23.28 -20.65 -5.87
CA GLY A 347 22.47 -21.05 -7.02
C GLY A 347 23.31 -21.61 -8.18
N GLY A 348 22.67 -22.41 -9.02
CA GLY A 348 23.25 -22.96 -10.26
C GLY A 348 22.64 -22.32 -11.51
N THR A 349 23.38 -22.38 -12.62
CA THR A 349 22.99 -21.80 -13.92
C THR A 349 21.80 -22.53 -14.58
N PRO A 350 20.87 -21.83 -15.26
CA PRO A 350 20.76 -20.38 -15.33
C PRO A 350 20.13 -19.81 -14.06
N ASP A 351 20.70 -18.71 -13.59
CA ASP A 351 20.16 -17.94 -12.46
C ASP A 351 19.02 -16.99 -12.88
N TYR A 352 18.67 -16.98 -14.17
CA TYR A 352 17.66 -16.13 -14.80
C TYR A 352 16.66 -16.96 -15.62
N ALA A 353 15.47 -16.41 -15.87
CA ALA A 353 14.43 -17.01 -16.68
C ALA A 353 13.56 -15.94 -17.34
N GLN A 354 12.82 -16.27 -18.40
CA GLN A 354 11.71 -15.41 -18.81
C GLN A 354 10.66 -15.39 -17.69
N LEU A 355 10.46 -14.26 -17.04
CA LEU A 355 9.53 -14.16 -15.91
C LEU A 355 8.10 -14.52 -16.34
N ARG A 356 7.47 -15.36 -15.52
CA ARG A 356 6.05 -15.65 -15.59
C ARG A 356 5.46 -15.63 -14.18
N ILE A 357 4.25 -15.09 -14.10
CA ILE A 357 3.37 -15.22 -12.93
C ILE A 357 2.32 -16.27 -13.24
N GLY A 358 2.13 -17.21 -12.34
CA GLY A 358 1.19 -18.33 -12.45
C GLY A 358 1.62 -19.41 -13.45
N SER A 359 1.02 -20.59 -13.30
CA SER A 359 1.09 -21.72 -14.22
C SER A 359 2.50 -22.21 -14.62
N GLN A 360 3.03 -23.15 -13.85
CA GLN A 360 4.09 -24.08 -14.26
C GLN A 360 3.62 -25.52 -14.06
N GLY A 361 3.87 -26.41 -15.03
CA GLY A 361 3.47 -27.83 -15.09
C GLY A 361 2.99 -28.50 -13.79
N GLY A 362 1.69 -28.40 -13.49
CA GLY A 362 1.07 -29.03 -12.33
C GLY A 362 1.45 -28.41 -10.97
N GLU A 363 1.81 -27.13 -10.94
CA GLU A 363 2.10 -26.36 -9.72
C GLU A 363 1.25 -25.09 -9.75
N LEU A 364 -0.07 -25.27 -9.83
CA LEU A 364 -1.03 -24.17 -10.01
C LEU A 364 -1.32 -23.44 -8.69
N SER A 365 -1.63 -22.14 -8.79
CA SER A 365 -1.86 -21.30 -7.61
C SER A 365 -3.11 -20.44 -7.76
N ASP A 366 -3.81 -20.27 -6.65
CA ASP A 366 -4.63 -19.08 -6.40
C ASP A 366 -3.68 -17.99 -5.89
N TYR A 367 -3.54 -16.89 -6.64
CA TYR A 367 -2.57 -15.85 -6.33
C TYR A 367 -3.15 -14.43 -6.35
N GLN A 368 -2.51 -13.57 -5.57
CA GLN A 368 -2.65 -12.13 -5.64
C GLN A 368 -1.26 -11.49 -5.72
N VAL A 369 -1.07 -10.56 -6.65
CA VAL A 369 0.19 -9.82 -6.84
C VAL A 369 -0.10 -8.32 -6.86
N ALA A 370 0.43 -7.60 -5.89
CA ALA A 370 0.24 -6.15 -5.76
C ALA A 370 1.24 -5.38 -6.63
N CYS A 371 2.50 -5.82 -6.64
CA CYS A 371 3.61 -5.09 -7.24
C CYS A 371 4.69 -6.03 -7.76
N VAL A 372 5.32 -5.64 -8.87
CA VAL A 372 6.57 -6.22 -9.38
C VAL A 372 7.49 -5.07 -9.80
N LEU A 373 8.73 -5.06 -9.30
CA LEU A 373 9.80 -4.17 -9.76
C LEU A 373 10.98 -4.99 -10.26
N VAL A 374 11.63 -4.54 -11.32
CA VAL A 374 12.79 -5.21 -11.88
C VAL A 374 13.87 -4.21 -12.23
N TYR A 375 15.05 -4.42 -11.66
CA TYR A 375 16.27 -3.68 -11.98
C TYR A 375 17.19 -4.55 -12.82
N SER A 376 17.88 -3.96 -13.80
CA SER A 376 18.82 -4.69 -14.67
C SER A 376 20.22 -4.91 -14.07
N ARG A 377 20.33 -4.86 -12.74
CA ARG A 377 21.57 -5.06 -11.99
C ARG A 377 21.29 -5.62 -10.60
N HIS A 378 22.34 -6.03 -9.90
CA HIS A 378 22.29 -6.24 -8.45
C HIS A 378 22.27 -4.89 -7.75
N LEU A 379 21.17 -4.61 -7.07
CA LEU A 379 21.12 -3.55 -6.08
C LEU A 379 21.99 -3.94 -4.88
N SER A 380 22.63 -2.95 -4.28
CA SER A 380 23.33 -3.11 -3.00
C SER A 380 22.34 -3.32 -1.85
N ASP A 381 22.80 -3.81 -0.70
CA ASP A 381 21.95 -4.01 0.48
C ASP A 381 21.25 -2.72 0.92
N ASP A 382 21.94 -1.58 0.88
CA ASP A 382 21.37 -0.27 1.23
C ASP A 382 20.27 0.16 0.25
N GLU A 383 20.44 -0.12 -1.04
CA GLU A 383 19.40 0.14 -2.03
C GLU A 383 18.22 -0.80 -1.86
N ILE A 384 18.47 -2.07 -1.56
CA ILE A 384 17.41 -3.05 -1.28
C ILE A 384 16.58 -2.59 -0.08
N VAL A 385 17.21 -2.22 1.03
CA VAL A 385 16.52 -1.78 2.24
C VAL A 385 15.65 -0.55 1.96
N LYS A 386 16.16 0.43 1.20
CA LYS A 386 15.38 1.63 0.81
C LYS A 386 14.13 1.26 0.01
N ILE A 387 14.25 0.38 -0.98
CA ILE A 387 13.11 -0.05 -1.80
C ILE A 387 12.15 -0.93 -0.97
N GLU A 388 12.66 -1.77 -0.08
CA GLU A 388 11.83 -2.54 0.87
C GLU A 388 11.03 -1.62 1.80
N ASP A 389 11.63 -0.54 2.31
CA ASP A 389 10.96 0.48 3.11
C ASP A 389 9.86 1.20 2.33
N GLU A 390 10.18 1.67 1.12
CA GLU A 390 9.23 2.33 0.24
C GLU A 390 8.05 1.41 -0.10
N LEU A 391 8.27 0.13 -0.41
CA LEU A 391 7.19 -0.82 -0.72
C LEU A 391 6.34 -1.18 0.49
N VAL A 392 6.94 -1.37 1.67
CA VAL A 392 6.19 -1.61 2.91
C VAL A 392 5.28 -0.43 3.20
N ASP A 393 5.81 0.79 3.05
CA ASP A 393 5.06 1.98 3.37
C ASP A 393 4.02 2.28 2.29
N GLU A 394 4.33 2.11 1.02
CA GLU A 394 3.40 2.29 -0.11
C GLU A 394 2.17 1.36 -0.02
N TYR A 395 2.40 0.07 0.26
CA TYR A 395 1.34 -0.94 0.30
C TYR A 395 0.84 -1.24 1.72
N GLY A 396 1.39 -0.60 2.77
CA GLY A 396 0.99 -0.84 4.16
C GLY A 396 1.13 -2.31 4.57
N LEU A 397 2.24 -2.94 4.19
CA LEU A 397 2.43 -4.38 4.44
C LEU A 397 2.66 -4.66 5.93
N PRO A 398 2.05 -5.72 6.51
CA PRO A 398 2.23 -6.09 7.91
C PRO A 398 3.58 -6.81 8.13
N ILE A 399 4.65 -6.20 7.65
CA ILE A 399 6.02 -6.68 7.75
C ILE A 399 6.66 -6.01 8.96
N GLY A 400 7.29 -6.81 9.82
CA GLY A 400 7.96 -6.29 11.01
C GLY A 400 9.07 -5.31 10.64
N SER A 401 9.13 -4.22 11.37
CA SER A 401 10.29 -3.35 11.44
C SER A 401 10.83 -3.41 12.87
N ARG A 402 12.03 -3.95 13.02
CA ARG A 402 12.73 -4.02 14.32
C ARG A 402 12.93 -2.62 14.91
N ASP A 403 13.13 -1.61 14.06
CA ASP A 403 13.26 -0.21 14.47
C ASP A 403 11.94 0.41 14.95
N LEU A 404 10.80 -0.14 14.53
CA LEU A 404 9.46 0.25 14.99
C LEU A 404 8.88 -0.71 16.03
N GLY A 405 9.70 -1.62 16.57
CA GLY A 405 9.27 -2.54 17.62
C GLY A 405 8.33 -3.64 17.17
N THR A 406 8.38 -4.02 15.89
CA THR A 406 7.43 -4.98 15.30
C THR A 406 8.13 -6.19 14.69
N LEU A 407 7.53 -7.37 14.83
CA LEU A 407 7.87 -8.59 14.12
C LEU A 407 6.64 -9.08 13.36
N GLY A 408 6.77 -9.24 12.05
CA GLY A 408 5.74 -9.77 11.18
C GLY A 408 5.91 -11.27 10.91
N PRO A 409 5.04 -11.86 10.08
CA PRO A 409 5.10 -13.26 9.69
C PRO A 409 6.47 -13.66 9.14
N GLY A 410 7.10 -14.66 9.77
CA GLY A 410 8.40 -15.21 9.37
C GLY A 410 9.62 -14.49 9.96
N ASP A 411 9.41 -13.42 10.73
CA ASP A 411 10.46 -12.78 11.52
C ASP A 411 10.76 -13.60 12.78
N PHE A 412 11.97 -13.42 13.31
CA PHE A 412 12.39 -14.10 14.53
C PHE A 412 13.34 -13.26 15.39
N LEU A 413 13.40 -13.62 16.68
CA LEU A 413 14.47 -13.23 17.61
C LEU A 413 15.18 -14.50 18.06
N ILE A 414 16.51 -14.50 18.07
CA ILE A 414 17.30 -15.61 18.58
C ILE A 414 17.97 -15.25 19.91
N SER A 415 17.96 -16.17 20.87
CA SER A 415 18.73 -16.02 22.10
C SER A 415 20.22 -16.14 21.79
N GLY A 416 21.03 -15.27 22.38
CA GLY A 416 22.48 -15.43 22.37
C GLY A 416 23.10 -14.69 23.55
N ASP A 417 24.30 -15.10 23.94
CA ASP A 417 25.05 -14.60 25.10
C ASP A 417 25.30 -13.08 25.08
N ASN A 418 25.01 -12.40 23.96
CA ASN A 418 25.24 -10.98 23.74
C ASN A 418 23.98 -10.14 23.50
N ASN A 419 22.76 -10.67 23.66
CA ASN A 419 21.53 -9.84 23.66
C ASN A 419 21.34 -8.96 22.39
N LYS A 420 21.82 -9.37 21.20
CA LYS A 420 21.81 -8.53 19.99
C LYS A 420 20.49 -8.53 19.22
N ASP A 421 19.68 -9.59 19.36
CA ASP A 421 18.36 -9.68 18.71
C ASP A 421 17.26 -9.24 19.68
N LYS A 422 16.88 -7.97 19.54
CA LYS A 422 15.85 -7.30 20.34
C LYS A 422 14.95 -6.47 19.43
N ILE A 423 13.75 -6.18 19.89
CA ILE A 423 12.90 -5.12 19.33
C ILE A 423 12.65 -4.07 20.41
N TYR A 424 12.66 -2.79 20.03
CA TYR A 424 12.38 -1.66 20.91
C TYR A 424 11.05 -1.03 20.55
N SER A 425 10.28 -0.54 21.51
CA SER A 425 9.18 0.39 21.22
C SER A 425 9.68 1.56 20.38
N ALA A 426 8.79 2.24 19.65
CA ALA A 426 9.18 3.34 18.76
C ALA A 426 9.89 4.48 19.53
N ASN A 427 9.45 4.75 20.76
CA ASN A 427 10.10 5.69 21.68
C ASN A 427 11.36 5.14 22.39
N ARG A 428 11.68 3.85 22.19
CA ARG A 428 12.77 3.10 22.84
C ARG A 428 12.71 2.98 24.36
N ASP A 429 11.58 3.31 24.98
CA ASP A 429 11.38 3.15 26.43
C ASP A 429 11.20 1.69 26.85
N TYR A 430 10.85 0.81 25.91
CA TYR A 430 10.62 -0.60 26.15
C TYR A 430 11.37 -1.48 25.15
N MET A 431 11.80 -2.66 25.59
CA MET A 431 12.43 -3.65 24.72
C MET A 431 11.96 -5.07 25.00
N LEU A 432 11.73 -5.85 23.94
CA LEU A 432 11.43 -7.28 24.03
C LEU A 432 12.66 -8.08 23.58
N VAL A 433 13.03 -9.09 24.39
CA VAL A 433 14.28 -9.84 24.25
C VAL A 433 14.02 -11.33 24.46
N MET A 434 14.60 -12.17 23.59
CA MET A 434 14.71 -13.60 23.84
C MET A 434 16.02 -13.90 24.59
N GLN A 435 15.93 -14.31 25.84
CA GLN A 435 17.09 -14.55 26.70
C GLN A 435 17.67 -15.96 26.56
N GLY A 436 18.94 -16.12 26.98
CA GLY A 436 19.69 -17.38 26.91
C GLY A 436 19.20 -18.48 27.86
N ASP A 437 18.27 -18.16 28.76
CA ASP A 437 17.66 -19.05 29.76
C ASP A 437 16.24 -19.51 29.36
N ALA A 438 15.89 -19.34 28.08
CA ALA A 438 14.56 -19.63 27.52
C ALA A 438 13.42 -18.71 27.99
N ASN A 439 13.72 -17.54 28.56
CA ASN A 439 12.71 -16.53 28.86
C ASN A 439 12.56 -15.49 27.73
N LEU A 440 11.32 -15.25 27.34
CA LEU A 440 10.96 -14.05 26.56
C LEU A 440 10.60 -12.95 27.56
N VAL A 441 11.32 -11.83 27.51
CA VAL A 441 11.21 -10.77 28.52
C VAL A 441 10.99 -9.42 27.87
N LEU A 442 10.02 -8.68 28.41
CA LEU A 442 9.74 -7.30 28.13
C LEU A 442 10.31 -6.42 29.25
N TYR A 443 11.23 -5.53 28.89
CA TYR A 443 11.88 -4.60 29.79
C TYR A 443 11.41 -3.17 29.56
N ARG A 444 11.40 -2.37 30.63
CA ARG A 444 11.49 -0.92 30.54
C ARG A 444 12.97 -0.54 30.54
N VAL A 445 13.39 0.20 29.53
CA VAL A 445 14.82 0.41 29.22
C VAL A 445 15.51 1.31 30.24
N ARG A 446 14.84 2.38 30.71
CA ARG A 446 15.45 3.39 31.59
C ARG A 446 16.01 2.84 32.91
N ASP A 447 15.42 1.76 33.43
CA ASP A 447 15.77 1.16 34.72
C ASP A 447 15.89 -0.37 34.65
N MET A 448 15.81 -0.93 33.44
CA MET A 448 15.83 -2.37 33.19
C MET A 448 14.77 -3.14 33.99
N ALA A 449 13.66 -2.48 34.35
CA ALA A 449 12.58 -3.13 35.08
C ALA A 449 11.91 -4.19 34.20
N VAL A 450 11.75 -5.41 34.74
CA VAL A 450 11.00 -6.48 34.07
C VAL A 450 9.52 -6.11 34.09
N MET A 451 8.99 -5.77 32.92
CA MET A 451 7.59 -5.39 32.76
C MET A 451 6.71 -6.64 32.60
N TRP A 452 7.24 -7.68 31.95
CA TRP A 452 6.63 -9.00 31.80
C TRP A 452 7.67 -10.02 31.36
N ALA A 453 7.50 -11.29 31.75
CA ALA A 453 8.33 -12.40 31.29
C ALA A 453 7.49 -13.69 31.19
N THR A 454 7.94 -14.64 30.36
CA THR A 454 7.31 -15.97 30.27
C THR A 454 7.54 -16.84 31.51
N ASN A 455 8.53 -16.52 32.37
CA ASN A 455 8.86 -17.21 33.63
C ASN A 455 8.99 -18.75 33.50
N TRP A 456 9.60 -19.21 32.41
CA TRP A 456 9.65 -20.64 32.06
C TRP A 456 10.64 -21.43 32.93
N ALA A 457 11.77 -20.84 33.31
CA ALA A 457 12.79 -21.50 34.13
C ALA A 457 12.28 -21.89 35.55
N ASP A 458 11.29 -21.18 36.09
CA ASP A 458 10.78 -21.43 37.45
C ASP A 458 9.62 -22.44 37.51
N THR A 459 8.84 -22.59 36.43
CA THR A 459 7.59 -23.38 36.48
C THR A 459 7.80 -24.85 36.06
N TYR A 460 8.78 -25.14 35.20
CA TYR A 460 8.95 -26.47 34.58
C TYR A 460 10.16 -27.26 35.12
N SER A 461 10.85 -26.76 36.14
CA SER A 461 12.01 -27.41 36.78
C SER A 461 11.64 -28.47 37.81
N GLN A 462 10.35 -28.69 38.12
CA GLN A 462 9.97 -29.62 39.18
C GLN A 462 9.33 -30.95 38.73
N ASN A 463 8.89 -31.12 37.47
CA ASN A 463 8.30 -32.42 37.09
C ASN A 463 8.16 -32.71 35.58
N SER A 464 9.24 -32.77 34.80
CA SER A 464 9.13 -33.35 33.45
C SER A 464 10.47 -33.80 32.87
N THR A 465 10.51 -35.01 32.32
CA THR A 465 11.58 -35.64 31.52
C THR A 465 11.85 -34.94 30.18
N VAL A 466 11.44 -33.67 30.06
CA VAL A 466 11.51 -32.88 28.84
C VAL A 466 12.73 -31.96 28.99
N ASN A 467 13.91 -32.47 28.65
CA ASN A 467 15.09 -31.64 28.43
C ASN A 467 14.68 -30.44 27.57
N SER A 468 14.81 -29.23 28.11
CA SER A 468 14.57 -27.96 27.40
C SER A 468 15.48 -27.82 26.17
N GLY A 469 16.53 -28.65 26.08
CA GLY A 469 17.56 -28.59 25.07
C GLY A 469 18.47 -27.40 25.37
N ALA A 470 19.77 -27.55 25.09
CA ALA A 470 20.66 -26.39 25.10
C ALA A 470 20.19 -25.41 24.01
N GLY A 471 20.28 -24.11 24.28
CA GLY A 471 19.99 -23.06 23.30
C GLY A 471 20.81 -23.18 22.01
N PRO A 472 20.57 -22.31 21.02
CA PRO A 472 19.74 -21.10 21.10
C PRO A 472 18.22 -21.37 21.06
N TYR A 473 17.47 -20.47 21.68
CA TYR A 473 16.02 -20.39 21.65
C TYR A 473 15.56 -19.33 20.65
N MET A 474 14.41 -19.51 20.02
CA MET A 474 13.92 -18.63 18.97
C MET A 474 12.47 -18.24 19.20
N LEU A 475 12.20 -16.93 19.22
CA LEU A 475 10.85 -16.39 19.08
C LEU A 475 10.52 -16.27 17.59
N ARG A 476 9.36 -16.74 17.14
CA ARG A 476 8.87 -16.61 15.76
C ARG A 476 7.42 -16.15 15.73
N VAL A 477 7.04 -15.35 14.74
CA VAL A 477 5.63 -15.06 14.43
C VAL A 477 5.21 -15.96 13.26
N ALA A 478 4.34 -16.93 13.53
CA ALA A 478 3.83 -17.86 12.54
C ALA A 478 2.83 -17.18 11.60
N GLY A 479 3.00 -17.40 10.29
CA GLY A 479 2.26 -16.66 9.26
C GLY A 479 0.82 -17.12 8.98
N ASN A 480 0.33 -18.22 9.55
CA ASN A 480 -1.02 -18.72 9.25
C ASN A 480 -2.03 -18.53 10.39
N ASP A 481 -1.62 -18.39 11.63
CA ASP A 481 -2.51 -18.50 12.81
C ASP A 481 -2.24 -17.44 13.89
N GLY A 482 -1.25 -16.57 13.66
CA GLY A 482 -0.88 -15.54 14.63
C GLY A 482 -0.21 -16.08 15.88
N HIS A 483 0.29 -17.31 15.79
CA HIS A 483 1.04 -17.87 16.86
C HIS A 483 2.40 -17.17 16.97
N VAL A 484 2.64 -16.54 18.12
CA VAL A 484 3.97 -16.22 18.60
C VAL A 484 4.50 -17.49 19.24
N ILE A 485 5.43 -18.15 18.56
CA ILE A 485 5.98 -19.45 18.93
C ILE A 485 7.39 -19.25 19.48
N LEU A 486 7.66 -19.86 20.63
CA LEU A 486 8.99 -20.02 21.16
C LEU A 486 9.47 -21.45 20.88
N THR A 487 10.61 -21.60 20.22
CA THR A 487 11.25 -22.91 19.97
C THR A 487 12.66 -22.98 20.54
N ASN A 488 13.20 -24.19 20.69
CA ASN A 488 14.63 -24.42 20.87
C ASN A 488 15.34 -24.62 19.52
N LYS A 489 16.65 -24.91 19.56
CA LYS A 489 17.51 -25.11 18.37
C LYS A 489 17.07 -26.26 17.44
N ASP A 490 16.28 -27.20 17.96
CA ASP A 490 15.77 -28.36 17.23
C ASP A 490 14.33 -28.11 16.74
N ASP A 491 13.89 -26.85 16.71
CA ASP A 491 12.54 -26.38 16.36
C ASP A 491 11.41 -26.97 17.23
N LYS A 492 11.74 -27.52 18.41
CA LYS A 492 10.75 -27.99 19.38
C LYS A 492 10.03 -26.80 20.01
N VAL A 493 8.70 -26.78 19.89
CA VAL A 493 7.85 -25.74 20.51
C VAL A 493 7.92 -25.84 22.04
N LEU A 494 8.37 -24.77 22.67
CA LEU A 494 8.43 -24.58 24.12
C LEU A 494 7.19 -23.83 24.63
N TRP A 495 6.74 -22.83 23.87
CA TRP A 495 5.55 -22.04 24.19
C TRP A 495 4.90 -21.50 22.91
N LYS A 496 3.59 -21.26 22.96
CA LYS A 496 2.88 -20.44 21.97
C LYS A 496 1.73 -19.69 22.63
N ASN A 497 1.38 -18.51 22.12
CA ASN A 497 0.11 -17.87 22.49
C ASN A 497 -1.09 -18.66 21.93
N ASN A 498 -2.23 -18.63 22.61
CA ASN A 498 -3.46 -19.30 22.16
C ASN A 498 -4.34 -18.38 21.29
N VAL A 499 -3.80 -17.87 20.18
CA VAL A 499 -4.59 -17.11 19.20
C VAL A 499 -5.11 -18.10 18.14
N PHE A 500 -6.42 -18.08 17.85
CA PHE A 500 -7.13 -19.16 17.15
C PHE A 500 -7.77 -18.76 15.81
N THR A 501 -7.31 -17.71 15.15
CA THR A 501 -7.88 -17.33 13.86
C THR A 501 -6.90 -17.65 12.74
N GLU A 502 -7.04 -18.84 12.18
CA GLU A 502 -6.38 -19.27 10.94
C GLU A 502 -6.66 -18.26 9.81
N GLY A 503 -5.65 -17.98 8.99
CA GLY A 503 -5.74 -17.21 7.75
C GLY A 503 -5.45 -15.71 7.85
N SER A 504 -5.06 -15.17 9.01
CA SER A 504 -4.73 -13.73 9.16
C SER A 504 -3.23 -13.48 9.36
N CYS A 505 -2.77 -12.31 8.92
CA CYS A 505 -1.35 -11.91 8.99
C CYS A 505 -1.08 -11.07 10.21
N TYR A 506 -0.59 -11.70 11.25
CA TYR A 506 -0.43 -11.04 12.53
C TYR A 506 0.95 -10.44 12.69
N THR A 507 0.99 -9.33 13.42
CA THR A 507 2.22 -8.64 13.79
C THR A 507 2.34 -8.63 15.30
N LEU A 508 3.48 -9.07 15.83
CA LEU A 508 3.87 -8.83 17.21
C LEU A 508 4.43 -7.41 17.30
N ARG A 509 3.99 -6.62 18.28
CA ARG A 509 4.48 -5.25 18.52
C ARG A 509 4.78 -5.00 19.98
N VAL A 510 5.81 -4.18 20.23
CA VAL A 510 6.08 -3.54 21.51
C VAL A 510 5.62 -2.09 21.41
N THR A 511 4.62 -1.73 22.21
CA THR A 511 4.03 -0.38 22.20
C THR A 511 4.81 0.59 23.09
N ASP A 512 4.69 1.88 22.81
CA ASP A 512 5.27 2.96 23.63
C ASP A 512 4.66 3.07 25.04
N SER A 513 3.53 2.39 25.28
CA SER A 513 2.92 2.26 26.61
C SER A 513 3.39 1.01 27.35
N GLY A 514 4.36 0.27 26.80
CA GLY A 514 4.94 -0.90 27.44
C GLY A 514 4.15 -2.19 27.27
N PHE A 515 3.21 -2.28 26.35
CA PHE A 515 2.52 -3.54 26.03
C PHE A 515 3.25 -4.34 24.98
N MET A 516 3.24 -5.66 25.13
CA MET A 516 3.49 -6.60 24.04
C MET A 516 2.14 -7.05 23.48
N GLU A 517 1.91 -6.83 22.18
CA GLU A 517 0.64 -7.11 21.53
C GLU A 517 0.80 -7.88 20.23
N VAL A 518 -0.17 -8.74 19.93
CA VAL A 518 -0.33 -9.34 18.60
C VAL A 518 -1.57 -8.72 17.97
N THR A 519 -1.41 -8.10 16.81
CA THR A 519 -2.51 -7.48 16.06
C THR A 519 -2.78 -8.21 14.76
N ASP A 520 -4.03 -8.21 14.31
CA ASP A 520 -4.39 -8.61 12.94
C ASP A 520 -4.04 -7.50 11.92
N PRO A 521 -4.19 -7.72 10.60
CA PRO A 521 -3.89 -6.72 9.57
C PRO A 521 -4.69 -5.42 9.68
N LEU A 522 -5.86 -5.46 10.35
CA LEU A 522 -6.71 -4.29 10.58
C LEU A 522 -6.30 -3.52 11.85
N GLY A 523 -5.23 -3.95 12.53
CA GLY A 523 -4.75 -3.36 13.77
C GLY A 523 -5.52 -3.79 15.01
N ASN A 524 -6.47 -4.74 14.91
CA ASN A 524 -7.20 -5.21 16.08
C ASN A 524 -6.28 -6.05 16.96
N VAL A 525 -6.25 -5.74 18.26
CA VAL A 525 -5.47 -6.49 19.24
C VAL A 525 -6.12 -7.84 19.51
N LYS A 526 -5.36 -8.93 19.31
CA LYS A 526 -5.80 -10.32 19.48
C LYS A 526 -5.16 -11.00 20.68
N PHE A 527 -3.99 -10.50 21.06
CA PHE A 527 -3.30 -10.88 22.27
C PHE A 527 -2.59 -9.65 22.83
N ARG A 528 -2.64 -9.48 24.14
CA ARG A 528 -1.96 -8.40 24.86
C ARG A 528 -1.40 -8.98 26.14
N ARG A 529 -0.14 -8.66 26.43
CA ARG A 529 0.43 -8.79 27.78
C ARG A 529 0.76 -7.39 28.30
N PRO A 530 0.43 -7.10 29.56
CA PRO A 530 0.78 -5.83 30.17
C PRO A 530 2.30 -5.65 30.15
N GLY A 531 2.75 -4.42 30.00
CA GLY A 531 3.89 -3.97 30.79
C GLY A 531 3.33 -3.50 32.10
N ALA A 532 3.69 -4.16 33.19
CA ALA A 532 3.20 -3.92 34.56
C ALA A 532 2.36 -2.64 34.77
N VAL A 533 1.08 -2.86 35.07
CA VAL A 533 0.37 -1.98 36.01
C VAL A 533 1.22 -1.97 37.30
N GLY A 534 1.44 -0.78 37.85
CA GLY A 534 2.23 -0.59 39.07
C GLY A 534 1.79 -1.46 40.24
#